data_AF-A0A6A3CVB8-F1
#
_entry.id   AF-A0A6A3CVB8-F1
#
_cell.length_a   1.000
_cell.length_b   1.000
_cell.length_c   1.000
_cell.angle_alpha   90.00
_cell.angle_beta   90.00
_cell.angle_gamma   90.00
#
_symmetry.space_group_name_H-M   'P 1'
#
loop_
_entity.id
_entity.type
_entity.pdbx_description
1 polymer ?
#
loop_
_entity_poly.entity_id
_entity_poly.type
_entity_poly.pdbx_seq_one_letter_code
_entity_poly.pdbx_strand_id
1 'polypeptide(L)'
;METISQSSNTSEDTSPRGYRSLYEIYEATEVLYVAEPNSFEEAFKKDEWKQAMEEELAAIKKNQTWELMDLPVNKEAIGVKWVFRTKFNADGSTQKHKA
;
A
#
# COMPACT_ATOMS: atom_id res chain seq x y z
N MET A 1 -21.60 39.60 -29.69
CA MET A 1 -22.27 39.39 -28.39
C MET A 1 -22.28 37.89 -28.16
N GLU A 2 -21.22 37.35 -27.56
CA GLU A 2 -21.13 35.91 -27.27
C GLU A 2 -21.57 35.67 -25.83
N THR A 3 -22.49 34.72 -25.67
CA THR A 3 -23.14 34.35 -24.41
C THR A 3 -22.23 33.44 -23.59
N ILE A 4 -21.87 33.85 -22.38
CA ILE A 4 -21.14 33.02 -21.41
C ILE A 4 -22.14 32.09 -20.73
N SER A 5 -22.02 30.78 -20.97
CA SER A 5 -22.72 29.74 -20.22
C SER A 5 -22.18 29.64 -18.80
N GLN A 6 -23.08 29.69 -17.82
CA GLN A 6 -22.76 29.55 -16.39
C GLN A 6 -22.46 28.08 -16.06
N SER A 7 -21.23 27.80 -15.65
CA SER A 7 -20.84 26.52 -15.06
C SER A 7 -21.39 26.43 -13.64
N SER A 8 -22.32 25.50 -13.41
CA SER A 8 -22.86 25.19 -12.08
C SER A 8 -21.80 24.46 -11.26
N ASN A 9 -21.24 25.13 -10.25
CA ASN A 9 -20.41 24.48 -9.24
C ASN A 9 -21.30 23.63 -8.32
N THR A 10 -21.32 22.32 -8.54
CA THR A 10 -21.89 21.37 -7.58
C THR A 10 -20.99 21.33 -6.35
N SER A 11 -21.44 21.92 -5.23
CA SER A 11 -20.73 21.82 -3.95
C SER A 11 -20.66 20.35 -3.53
N GLU A 12 -19.45 19.81 -3.46
CA GLU A 12 -19.21 18.47 -2.91
C GLU A 12 -19.59 18.47 -1.42
N ASP A 13 -20.74 17.87 -1.13
CA ASP A 13 -21.19 17.57 0.23
C ASP A 13 -20.25 16.54 0.85
N THR A 14 -19.48 16.96 1.86
CA THR A 14 -18.55 16.11 2.62
C THR A 14 -19.16 15.69 3.95
N SER A 15 -20.45 15.33 3.96
CA SER A 15 -21.04 14.63 5.10
C SER A 15 -20.45 13.21 5.21
N PRO A 16 -19.97 12.76 6.39
CA PRO A 16 -19.46 11.40 6.56
C PRO A 16 -20.55 10.39 6.15
N ARG A 17 -20.24 9.51 5.19
CA ARG A 17 -21.17 8.55 4.57
C ARG A 17 -21.79 7.50 5.54
N GLY A 18 -21.54 7.62 6.84
CA GLY A 18 -21.98 6.71 7.90
C GLY A 18 -20.86 6.37 8.87
N TYR A 19 -21.22 5.98 10.08
CA TYR A 19 -20.28 5.40 11.05
C TYR A 19 -20.29 3.88 10.90
N ARG A 20 -19.11 3.26 10.82
CA ARG A 20 -18.98 1.80 10.92
C ARG A 20 -19.10 1.36 12.37
N SER A 21 -19.70 0.20 12.59
CA SER A 21 -19.75 -0.41 13.92
C SER A 21 -18.33 -0.79 14.37
N LEU A 22 -18.04 -0.68 15.67
CA LEU A 22 -16.78 -1.19 16.22
C LEU A 22 -16.59 -2.68 15.89
N TYR A 23 -17.67 -3.47 15.90
CA TYR A 23 -17.63 -4.88 15.56
C TYR A 23 -17.16 -5.12 14.11
N GLU A 24 -17.71 -4.34 13.17
CA GLU A 24 -17.33 -4.39 11.75
C GLU A 24 -15.87 -3.98 11.54
N ILE A 25 -15.39 -2.99 12.30
CA ILE A 25 -13.99 -2.57 12.28
C ILE A 25 -13.09 -3.70 12.79
N TYR A 26 -13.42 -4.31 13.92
CA TYR A 26 -12.63 -5.41 14.49
C TYR A 26 -12.54 -6.60 13.53
N GLU A 27 -13.67 -7.07 12.99
CA GLU A 27 -13.69 -8.17 12.03
C GLU A 27 -12.84 -7.87 10.80
N ALA A 28 -12.99 -6.67 10.20
CA ALA A 28 -12.20 -6.28 9.04
C ALA A 28 -10.69 -6.25 9.36
N THR A 29 -10.30 -5.70 10.52
CA THR A 29 -8.88 -5.65 10.91
C THR A 29 -8.28 -7.02 11.21
N GLU A 30 -9.06 -7.93 11.81
CA GLU A 30 -8.61 -9.29 12.13
C GLU A 30 -8.40 -10.11 10.86
N VAL A 31 -9.33 -10.02 9.90
CA VAL A 31 -9.19 -10.67 8.59
C VAL A 31 -7.94 -10.19 7.86
N LEU A 32 -7.64 -8.89 7.90
CA LEU A 32 -6.42 -8.33 7.30
C LEU A 32 -5.16 -8.83 7.98
N TYR A 33 -5.15 -8.86 9.32
CA TYR A 33 -4.00 -9.32 10.09
C TYR A 33 -3.66 -10.79 9.82
N VAL A 34 -4.68 -11.62 9.58
CA VAL A 34 -4.51 -13.05 9.25
C VAL A 34 -4.10 -13.27 7.80
N ALA A 35 -4.57 -12.44 6.87
CA ALA A 35 -4.28 -12.59 5.44
C ALA A 35 -2.89 -12.10 5.04
N GLU A 36 -2.40 -11.06 5.72
CA GLU A 36 -1.11 -10.43 5.43
C GLU A 36 0.05 -11.19 6.10
N PRO A 37 1.13 -11.49 5.37
CA PRO A 37 2.24 -12.22 5.93
C PRO A 37 3.00 -11.35 6.96
N ASN A 38 3.37 -11.96 8.07
CA ASN A 38 4.05 -11.27 9.16
C ASN A 38 5.59 -11.36 9.07
N SER A 39 6.10 -12.19 8.15
CA SER A 39 7.52 -12.39 7.90
C SER A 39 7.83 -12.55 6.41
N PHE A 40 9.09 -12.33 6.06
CA PHE A 40 9.58 -12.55 4.69
C PHE A 40 9.40 -14.00 4.26
N GLU A 41 9.68 -14.96 5.15
CA GLU A 41 9.58 -16.40 4.85
C GLU A 41 8.14 -16.83 4.55
N GLU A 42 7.16 -16.19 5.18
CA GLU A 42 5.75 -16.43 4.88
C GLU A 42 5.35 -15.79 3.54
N ALA A 43 5.73 -14.52 3.34
CA ALA A 43 5.46 -13.79 2.10
C ALA A 43 6.07 -14.49 0.88
N PHE A 44 7.33 -14.93 1.00
CA PHE A 44 8.07 -15.55 -0.09
C PHE A 44 7.47 -16.89 -0.56
N LYS A 45 6.63 -17.54 0.25
CA LYS A 45 5.93 -18.77 -0.17
C LYS A 45 4.79 -18.50 -1.15
N LYS A 46 4.28 -17.27 -1.18
CA LYS A 46 3.11 -16.85 -1.97
C LYS A 46 3.58 -15.98 -3.14
N ASP A 47 3.12 -16.30 -4.35
CA ASP A 47 3.64 -15.65 -5.55
C ASP A 47 3.18 -14.19 -5.68
N GLU A 48 2.03 -13.83 -5.13
CA GLU A 48 1.55 -12.44 -5.17
C GLU A 48 2.49 -11.49 -4.43
N TRP A 49 3.07 -11.96 -3.32
CA TRP A 49 4.01 -11.18 -2.52
C TRP A 49 5.42 -11.18 -3.11
N LYS A 50 5.84 -12.29 -3.76
CA LYS A 50 7.08 -12.29 -4.55
C LYS A 50 7.03 -11.24 -5.64
N GLN A 51 5.95 -11.21 -6.41
CA GLN A 51 5.75 -10.22 -7.46
C GLN A 51 5.77 -8.80 -6.90
N ALA A 52 5.10 -8.55 -5.77
CA ALA A 52 5.13 -7.25 -5.12
C ALA A 52 6.57 -6.83 -4.73
N MET A 53 7.38 -7.73 -4.17
CA MET A 53 8.79 -7.47 -3.85
C MET A 53 9.62 -7.14 -5.09
N GLU A 54 9.43 -7.88 -6.18
CA GLU A 54 10.14 -7.64 -7.43
C GLU A 54 9.79 -6.27 -8.05
N GLU A 55 8.51 -5.90 -8.01
CA GLU A 55 8.04 -4.60 -8.51
C GLU A 55 8.63 -3.43 -7.70
N GLU A 56 8.69 -3.54 -6.37
CA GLU A 56 9.28 -2.51 -5.51
C GLU A 56 10.80 -2.41 -5.71
N LEU A 57 11.51 -3.55 -5.82
CA LEU A 57 12.93 -3.57 -6.18
C LEU A 57 13.19 -2.94 -7.56
N ALA A 58 12.34 -3.22 -8.54
CA ALA A 58 12.44 -2.62 -9.87
C ALA A 58 12.21 -1.11 -9.84
N ALA A 59 11.24 -0.64 -9.04
CA ALA A 59 10.97 0.78 -8.85
C ALA A 59 12.16 1.51 -8.19
N ILE A 60 12.77 0.92 -7.16
CA ILE A 60 13.98 1.46 -6.51
C ILE A 60 15.12 1.60 -7.52
N LYS A 61 15.38 0.55 -8.32
CA LYS A 61 16.41 0.59 -9.37
C LYS A 61 16.12 1.66 -10.41
N LYS A 62 14.87 1.77 -10.86
CA LYS A 62 14.44 2.77 -11.86
C LYS A 62 14.62 4.20 -11.33
N ASN A 63 14.32 4.43 -10.06
CA ASN A 63 14.43 5.75 -9.44
C ASN A 63 15.87 6.10 -9.06
N GLN A 64 16.82 5.17 -9.19
CA GLN A 64 18.23 5.34 -8.83
C GLN A 64 18.42 5.88 -7.40
N THR A 65 17.50 5.53 -6.50
CA THR A 65 17.49 6.02 -5.11
C THR A 65 18.42 5.22 -4.21
N TRP A 66 18.78 3.98 -4.60
CA TRP A 66 19.64 3.09 -3.83
C TRP A 66 20.61 2.36 -4.75
N GLU A 67 21.85 2.24 -4.29
CA GLU A 67 22.87 1.38 -4.87
C GLU A 67 23.29 0.32 -3.84
N LEU A 68 23.61 -0.88 -4.31
CA LEU A 68 24.14 -1.92 -3.46
C LEU A 68 25.64 -1.65 -3.25
N MET A 69 26.06 -1.50 -2.00
CA MET A 69 27.45 -1.24 -1.62
C MET A 69 27.85 -2.16 -0.46
N ASP A 70 29.13 -2.54 -0.43
CA ASP A 70 29.72 -3.22 0.72
C ASP A 70 29.70 -2.32 1.96
N LEU A 71 29.50 -2.93 3.13
CA LEU A 71 29.51 -2.22 4.40
C LEU A 71 30.90 -1.58 4.62
N PRO A 72 31.00 -0.25 4.77
CA PRO A 72 32.29 0.40 4.98
C PRO A 72 32.94 -0.05 6.30
N VAL A 73 34.28 -0.04 6.33
CA VAL A 73 35.05 -0.40 7.52
C VAL A 73 34.66 0.50 8.70
N ASN A 74 34.47 -0.10 9.88
CA ASN A 74 34.05 0.57 11.12
C ASN A 74 32.66 1.23 11.05
N LYS A 75 31.75 0.70 10.21
CA LYS A 75 30.33 1.08 10.20
C LYS A 75 29.46 -0.10 10.59
N GLU A 76 28.30 0.21 11.15
CA GLU A 76 27.22 -0.75 11.42
C GLU A 76 26.14 -0.62 10.36
N ALA A 77 25.65 -1.75 9.86
CA ALA A 77 24.53 -1.77 8.92
C ALA A 77 23.22 -1.50 9.68
N ILE A 78 22.40 -0.59 9.17
CA ILE A 78 21.04 -0.41 9.68
C ILE A 78 20.17 -1.49 9.05
N GLY A 79 19.58 -2.34 9.89
CA GLY A 79 18.63 -3.34 9.44
C GLY A 79 17.37 -2.69 8.85
N VAL A 80 16.90 -3.24 7.73
CA VAL A 80 15.61 -2.90 7.14
C VAL A 80 14.69 -4.12 7.18
N LYS A 81 13.39 -3.90 7.28
CA LYS A 81 12.38 -4.96 7.29
C LYS A 81 11.28 -4.63 6.27
N TRP A 82 10.87 -5.64 5.51
CA TRP A 82 9.71 -5.59 4.63
C TRP A 82 8.40 -5.53 5.42
N VAL A 83 7.45 -4.71 4.96
CA VAL A 83 6.13 -4.57 5.59
C VAL A 83 5.06 -4.84 4.54
N PHE A 84 4.50 -6.03 4.59
CA PHE A 84 3.53 -6.50 3.62
C PHE A 84 2.14 -5.94 3.90
N ARG A 85 1.53 -5.31 2.89
CA ARG A 85 0.17 -4.78 2.98
C ARG A 85 -0.63 -4.99 1.70
N THR A 86 -1.90 -5.30 1.83
CA THR A 86 -2.84 -5.35 0.71
C THR A 86 -3.53 -4.01 0.58
N LYS A 87 -3.47 -3.42 -0.61
CA LYS A 87 -4.23 -2.22 -0.95
C LYS A 87 -5.56 -2.64 -1.57
N PHE A 88 -6.65 -2.09 -1.04
CA PHE A 88 -8.00 -2.36 -1.52
C PHE A 88 -8.56 -1.20 -2.34
N ASN A 89 -9.48 -1.51 -3.24
CA ASN A 89 -10.32 -0.54 -3.92
C ASN A 89 -11.48 -0.09 -3.00
N ALA A 90 -12.23 0.92 -3.43
CA ALA A 90 -13.36 1.45 -2.66
C ALA A 90 -14.51 0.43 -2.47
N ASP A 91 -14.59 -0.57 -3.35
CA ASP A 91 -15.55 -1.68 -3.28
C ASP A 91 -15.07 -2.85 -2.40
N GLY A 92 -13.87 -2.75 -1.82
CA GLY A 92 -13.26 -3.80 -0.99
C GLY A 92 -12.53 -4.89 -1.78
N SER A 93 -12.49 -4.82 -3.11
CA SER A 93 -11.68 -5.75 -3.92
C SER A 93 -10.18 -5.46 -3.77
N THR A 94 -9.34 -6.50 -3.91
CA THR A 94 -7.89 -6.35 -3.88
C THR A 94 -7.42 -5.52 -5.08
N GLN A 95 -6.80 -4.37 -4.82
CA GLN A 95 -6.17 -3.56 -5.85
C GLN A 95 -4.76 -4.07 -6.16
N LYS A 96 -3.92 -4.21 -5.13
CA LYS A 96 -2.51 -4.59 -5.28
C LYS A 96 -1.90 -5.03 -3.94
N HIS A 97 -0.99 -6.00 -3.97
CA HIS A 97 -0.10 -6.31 -2.86
C HIS A 97 1.13 -5.39 -2.86
N LYS A 98 1.50 -4.89 -1.68
CA LYS A 98 2.68 -4.05 -1.47
C LYS A 98 3.65 -4.74 -0.53
N ALA A 99 4.92 -4.77 -0.89
CA ALA A 99 5.98 -5.28 -0.05
C ALA A 99 6.84 -4.12 0.43
#